data_AF-A0A9P9I7G2-F1
#
_entry.id   AF-A0A9P9I7G2-F1
#
_cell.length_a   1.000
_cell.length_b   1.000
_cell.length_c   1.000
_cell.angle_alpha   90.00
_cell.angle_beta   90.00
_cell.angle_gamma   90.00
#
_symmetry.space_group_name_H-M   'P 1'
#
loop_
_entity.id
_entity.type
_entity.pdbx_description
1 polymer ?
#
loop_
_entity_poly.entity_id
_entity_poly.type
_entity_poly.pdbx_seq_one_letter_code
_entity_poly.pdbx_strand_id
1 'polypeptide(L)'
;MNRRALDAREKVLGREHPDTLTSVYNLAYLFHRQTRFSEAAELYKRACSGYVEVLGSDHPTTRACVAYYCSLREDMANDHVY
;
A
#
# COMPACT_ATOMS: atom_id res chain seq x y z
N MET A 1 12.72 0.97 -2.80
CA MET A 1 12.36 0.10 -1.67
C MET A 1 12.76 -1.33 -2.02
N ASN A 2 13.51 -2.04 -1.17
CA ASN A 2 14.00 -3.40 -1.46
C ASN A 2 13.09 -4.45 -0.81
N ARG A 3 12.62 -5.45 -1.57
CA ARG A 3 11.77 -6.55 -1.07
C ARG A 3 12.42 -7.31 0.10
N ARG A 4 13.75 -7.45 0.09
CA ARG A 4 14.53 -8.00 1.21
C ARG A 4 14.40 -7.22 2.52
N ALA A 5 14.32 -5.89 2.45
CA ALA A 5 14.14 -5.06 3.64
C ALA A 5 12.72 -5.20 4.20
N LEU A 6 11.72 -5.42 3.33
CA LEU A 6 10.36 -5.72 3.76
C LEU A 6 10.28 -7.08 4.45
N ASP A 7 10.89 -8.12 3.89
CA ASP A 7 10.90 -9.46 4.51
C ASP A 7 11.58 -9.46 5.89
N ALA A 8 12.67 -8.71 6.02
CA ALA A 8 13.34 -8.55 7.32
C ALA A 8 12.43 -7.81 8.33
N ARG A 9 11.75 -6.74 7.90
CA ARG A 9 10.79 -6.01 8.75
C ARG A 9 9.60 -6.88 9.15
N GLU A 10 9.06 -7.68 8.25
CA GLU A 10 7.97 -8.61 8.55
C GLU A 10 8.36 -9.66 9.59
N LYS A 11 9.60 -10.16 9.54
CA LYS A 11 10.12 -11.11 10.53
C LYS A 11 10.41 -10.50 11.90
N VAL A 12 10.92 -9.27 11.94
CA VAL A 12 11.36 -8.62 13.18
C VAL A 12 10.22 -7.88 13.87
N LEU A 13 9.44 -7.12 13.12
CA LEU A 13 8.40 -6.23 13.65
C LEU A 13 6.99 -6.83 13.51
N GLY A 14 6.81 -7.80 12.62
CA GLY A 14 5.51 -8.35 12.27
C GLY A 14 4.90 -7.65 11.04
N ARG A 15 3.90 -8.32 10.46
CA ARG A 15 3.25 -7.91 9.20
C ARG A 15 2.36 -6.67 9.35
N GLU A 16 1.87 -6.41 10.56
CA GLU A 16 0.95 -5.32 10.89
C GLU A 16 1.66 -4.13 11.52
N HIS A 17 2.96 -4.21 11.77
CA HIS A 17 3.67 -3.08 12.37
C HIS A 17 3.60 -1.84 11.47
N PRO A 18 3.36 -0.63 12.01
CA PRO A 18 3.23 0.60 11.22
C PRO A 18 4.38 0.83 10.23
N ASP A 19 5.63 0.55 10.64
CA ASP A 19 6.80 0.68 9.75
C ASP A 19 6.83 -0.36 8.63
N THR A 20 6.34 -1.57 8.88
CA THR A 20 6.17 -2.61 7.87
C THR A 20 5.08 -2.20 6.88
N LEU A 21 3.93 -1.72 7.37
CA LEU A 21 2.84 -1.22 6.53
C LEU A 21 3.28 -0.02 5.67
N THR A 22 4.07 0.88 6.25
CA THR A 22 4.67 2.02 5.52
C THR A 22 5.61 1.55 4.42
N SER A 23 6.32 0.45 4.66
CA SER A 23 7.17 -0.18 3.66
C SER A 23 6.37 -0.78 2.50
N VAL A 24 5.25 -1.44 2.80
CA VAL A 24 4.32 -2.01 1.81
C VAL A 24 3.68 -0.89 0.99
N TYR A 25 3.19 0.16 1.65
CA TYR A 25 2.60 1.33 1.03
C TYR A 25 3.55 2.01 0.03
N ASN A 26 4.82 2.22 0.43
CA ASN A 26 5.82 2.82 -0.45
C ASN A 26 6.16 1.93 -1.65
N LEU A 27 6.08 0.61 -1.50
CA LEU A 27 6.25 -0.33 -2.61
C LEU A 27 5.05 -0.27 -3.58
N ALA A 28 3.83 -0.16 -3.05
CA ALA A 28 2.61 0.03 -3.83
C ALA A 28 2.70 1.30 -4.69
N TYR A 29 3.13 2.41 -4.09
CA TYR A 29 3.32 3.68 -4.79
C TYR A 29 4.37 3.59 -5.90
N LEU A 30 5.47 2.86 -5.67
CA LEU A 30 6.46 2.61 -6.72
C LEU A 30 5.90 1.82 -7.90
N PHE A 31 5.06 0.82 -7.65
CA PHE A 31 4.41 0.06 -8.72
C PHE A 31 3.32 0.85 -9.43
N HIS A 32 2.57 1.70 -8.71
CA HIS A 32 1.63 2.65 -9.32
C HIS A 32 2.34 3.53 -10.35
N ARG A 33 3.50 4.08 -10.00
CA ARG A 33 4.34 4.89 -10.89
C ARG A 33 4.95 4.11 -12.06
N GLN A 34 5.00 2.79 -11.98
CA GLN A 34 5.46 1.89 -13.05
C GLN A 34 4.28 1.31 -13.86
N THR A 35 3.07 1.88 -13.74
CA THR A 35 1.82 1.40 -14.38
C THR A 35 1.50 -0.07 -14.10
N ARG A 36 2.07 -0.62 -13.02
CA ARG A 36 1.80 -1.98 -12.54
C ARG A 36 0.64 -1.96 -11.55
N PHE A 37 -0.52 -1.54 -12.05
CA PHE A 37 -1.67 -1.25 -11.21
C PHE A 37 -2.15 -2.47 -10.42
N SER A 38 -2.11 -3.68 -11.00
CA SER A 38 -2.55 -4.91 -10.32
C SER A 38 -1.73 -5.22 -9.07
N GLU A 39 -0.41 -5.16 -9.17
CA GLU A 39 0.49 -5.42 -8.02
C GLU A 39 0.40 -4.30 -6.98
N ALA A 40 0.28 -3.05 -7.44
CA ALA A 40 0.12 -1.91 -6.56
C ALA A 40 -1.22 -1.97 -5.78
N ALA A 41 -2.31 -2.42 -6.42
CA ALA A 41 -3.61 -2.58 -5.78
C ALA A 41 -3.58 -3.58 -4.62
N GLU A 42 -2.93 -4.73 -4.80
CA GLU A 42 -2.79 -5.74 -3.75
C GLU A 42 -2.00 -5.20 -2.54
N LEU A 43 -0.90 -4.50 -2.81
CA LEU A 43 -0.06 -3.91 -1.76
C LEU A 43 -0.77 -2.78 -1.03
N TYR A 44 -1.46 -1.88 -1.74
CA TYR A 44 -2.25 -0.82 -1.13
C TYR A 44 -3.36 -1.39 -0.25
N LYS A 45 -4.13 -2.38 -0.75
CA LYS A 45 -5.17 -3.04 0.03
C LYS A 45 -4.63 -3.62 1.33
N ARG A 46 -3.48 -4.30 1.27
CA ARG A 46 -2.81 -4.86 2.45
C ARG A 46 -2.37 -3.77 3.43
N ALA A 47 -1.73 -2.70 2.95
CA ALA A 47 -1.27 -1.60 3.79
C ALA A 47 -2.44 -0.89 4.48
N CYS A 48 -3.51 -0.60 3.74
CA CYS A 48 -4.67 0.11 4.29
C CYS A 48 -5.43 -0.73 5.31
N SER A 49 -5.59 -2.04 5.07
CA SER A 49 -6.19 -2.96 6.05
C SER A 49 -5.42 -2.94 7.37
N GLY A 50 -4.09 -3.08 7.32
CA GLY A 50 -3.27 -3.06 8.53
C GLY A 50 -3.29 -1.70 9.24
N TYR A 51 -3.34 -0.58 8.49
CA TYR A 51 -3.46 0.73 9.11
C TYR A 51 -4.81 0.94 9.81
N VAL A 52 -5.91 0.41 9.25
CA VAL A 52 -7.21 0.43 9.93
C VAL A 52 -7.16 -0.36 11.24
N GLU A 53 -6.55 -1.53 11.25
CA GLU A 53 -6.46 -2.37 12.45
C GLU A 53 -5.56 -1.77 13.54
N VAL A 54 -4.45 -1.15 13.15
CA VAL A 54 -3.41 -0.69 14.10
C VAL A 54 -3.65 0.75 14.56
N LEU A 55 -4.07 1.62 13.65
CA LEU A 55 -4.20 3.06 13.90
C LEU A 55 -5.66 3.53 13.93
N GLY A 56 -6.60 2.73 13.41
CA GLY A 56 -7.99 3.11 13.24
C GLY A 56 -8.27 3.80 11.89
N SER A 57 -9.55 3.85 11.52
CA SER A 57 -10.03 4.42 10.26
C SER A 57 -9.89 5.94 10.16
N ASP A 58 -9.88 6.66 11.29
CA ASP A 58 -9.80 8.12 11.32
C ASP A 58 -8.36 8.65 11.28
N HIS A 59 -7.36 7.77 11.44
CA HIS A 59 -5.96 8.16 11.45
C HIS A 59 -5.54 8.73 10.09
N PRO A 60 -4.78 9.85 10.04
CA PRO A 60 -4.39 10.51 8.79
C PRO A 60 -3.64 9.56 7.83
N THR A 61 -2.80 8.66 8.36
CA THR A 61 -2.10 7.64 7.53
C THR A 61 -3.06 6.66 6.87
N THR A 62 -4.10 6.22 7.59
CA THR A 62 -5.12 5.32 7.04
C THR A 62 -5.89 6.02 5.93
N ARG A 63 -6.32 7.26 6.17
CA ARG A 63 -7.01 8.09 5.18
C ARG A 63 -6.16 8.33 3.93
N ALA A 64 -4.88 8.63 4.11
CA ALA A 64 -3.95 8.78 3.00
C ALA A 64 -3.84 7.49 2.20
N CYS A 65 -3.62 6.35 2.85
CA CYS A 65 -3.54 5.05 2.19
C CYS A 65 -4.78 4.77 1.32
N VAL A 66 -5.97 4.98 1.87
CA VAL A 66 -7.24 4.78 1.16
C VAL A 66 -7.36 5.74 -0.03
N ALA A 67 -6.96 7.01 0.12
CA ALA A 67 -6.99 7.98 -0.98
C ALA A 67 -6.08 7.55 -2.15
N TYR A 68 -4.84 7.16 -1.88
CA TYR A 68 -3.93 6.67 -2.92
C TYR A 68 -4.42 5.37 -3.57
N TYR A 69 -5.04 4.47 -2.80
CA TYR A 69 -5.67 3.27 -3.34
C TYR A 69 -6.84 3.59 -4.27
N CYS A 70 -7.69 4.56 -3.92
CA CYS A 70 -8.77 5.02 -4.79
C CYS A 70 -8.25 5.61 -6.10
N SER A 71 -7.27 6.51 -6.04
CA SER A 71 -6.67 7.10 -7.26
C SER A 71 -6.06 6.02 -8.16
N LEU A 72 -5.40 5.02 -7.58
CA LEU A 72 -4.87 3.90 -8.37
C LEU A 72 -5.97 3.10 -9.09
N ARG A 73 -7.13 2.89 -8.44
CA ARG A 73 -8.25 2.18 -9.05
C ARG A 73 -8.87 2.98 -10.20
N GLU A 74 -8.90 4.30 -10.07
CA GLU A 74 -9.33 5.20 -11.15
C GLU A 74 -8.36 5.13 -12.33
N ASP A 75 -7.05 5.19 -12.08
CA ASP A 75 -6.04 5.06 -13.14
C ASP A 75 -6.11 3.69 -13.85
N MET A 76 -6.28 2.60 -13.10
CA MET A 76 -6.49 1.26 -13.65
C MET A 76 -7.75 1.17 -14.52
N ALA A 77 -8.83 1.86 -14.12
CA ALA A 77 -10.06 1.90 -14.91
C ALA A 77 -9.89 2.72 -16.19
N ASN A 78 -9.08 3.78 -16.16
CA ASN A 78 -8.78 4.63 -17.31
C ASN A 78 -7.79 3.99 -18.30
N ASP A 79 -6.85 3.16 -17.83
CA ASP A 79 -5.87 2.45 -18.67
C ASP A 79 -6.55 1.45 -19.64
N HIS A 80 -7.70 0.90 -19.25
CA HIS A 80 -8.50 0.00 -20.09
C HIS A 80 -9.33 0.69 -21.18
N VAL A 81 -9.21 2.01 -21.35
CA VAL A 81 -10.04 2.82 -22.27
C VAL A 81 -9.32 3.17 -23.59
N TYR A 82 -8.08 2.71 -23.82
CA TYR A 82 -7.33 2.93 -25.07
C TYR A 82 -7.13 1.67 -25.90
#